data_AF-A0A533ULJ9-F1
#
_entry.id   AF-A0A533ULJ9-F1
#
_cell.length_a   1.000
_cell.length_b   1.000
_cell.length_c   1.000
_cell.angle_alpha   90.00
_cell.angle_beta   90.00
_cell.angle_gamma   90.00
#
_symmetry.space_group_name_H-M   'P 1'
#
loop_
_entity.id
_entity.type
_entity.pdbx_description
1 polymer ?
#
loop_
_entity_poly.entity_id
_entity_poly.type
_entity_poly.pdbx_seq_one_letter_code
_entity_poly.pdbx_strand_id
1 'polypeptide(L)'
;MKSIIKPIIITSFLVLILFTPLENVEADNETSMVPHWIKHNALWWAQGKISDSDFINGMRWLIEKRILPTTDVIGEIKSSQIPDSVKKIAYSWSHGNLPDAEFLSGIEYLIKNGVIDLNSDFVSTVTKERLTEVSVWNDTKKSVVIIPVFTAAAYAKQGFYAYYRGQCDSICLTAIIDTHRPLGYTASQNAVDVLHSLGYNTITDIDVDKNPNILSVYDKVIVLHNEYVTQKEFDAITSHPHVIYLYPNSLYAKINVNYDQNTITLLRGHSYPESKIRNGFDWKFDNSQYEYNNQCDNWSFYKVDNGKMLNCYPESHLADNVPLLKMMKEY
;
A
#
# COMPACT_ATOMS: atom_id res chain seq x y z
N MET A 1 -12.18 -102.59 -21.55
CA MET A 1 -11.72 -101.19 -21.38
C MET A 1 -10.86 -101.11 -20.13
N LYS A 2 -9.66 -100.56 -20.27
CA LYS A 2 -8.55 -100.65 -19.30
C LYS A 2 -8.78 -99.76 -18.07
N SER A 3 -8.42 -100.33 -16.92
CA SER A 3 -8.07 -99.68 -15.65
C SER A 3 -7.08 -98.52 -15.83
N ILE A 4 -7.08 -97.55 -14.90
CA ILE A 4 -5.86 -97.01 -14.25
C ILE A 4 -6.26 -96.18 -13.02
N ILE A 5 -5.79 -96.66 -11.87
CA ILE A 5 -5.62 -95.97 -10.58
C ILE A 5 -4.44 -95.00 -10.71
N LYS A 6 -4.43 -93.82 -10.04
CA LYS A 6 -3.29 -93.33 -9.23
C LYS A 6 -3.54 -91.97 -8.50
N PRO A 7 -2.77 -91.66 -7.44
CA PRO A 7 -3.15 -90.84 -6.28
C PRO A 7 -2.41 -89.48 -6.15
N ILE A 8 -2.85 -88.70 -5.15
CA ILE A 8 -2.18 -87.76 -4.20
C ILE A 8 -0.72 -87.30 -4.48
N ILE A 9 -0.44 -85.99 -4.35
CA ILE A 9 0.54 -85.31 -3.42
C ILE A 9 1.03 -83.93 -3.96
N ILE A 10 0.70 -82.88 -3.18
CA ILE A 10 1.42 -81.66 -2.74
C ILE A 10 2.73 -81.23 -3.47
N THR A 11 2.85 -79.94 -3.84
CA THR A 11 4.06 -79.06 -3.71
C THR A 11 3.68 -77.62 -4.15
N SER A 12 3.78 -76.59 -3.31
CA SER A 12 4.94 -75.74 -2.96
C SER A 12 5.17 -74.50 -3.87
N PHE A 13 4.90 -73.32 -3.29
CA PHE A 13 5.58 -72.01 -3.42
C PHE A 13 5.99 -71.42 -4.79
N LEU A 14 5.46 -70.24 -5.13
CA LEU A 14 6.24 -68.99 -5.35
C LEU A 14 5.31 -67.77 -5.49
N VAL A 15 5.35 -66.83 -4.53
CA VAL A 15 4.78 -65.48 -4.70
C VAL A 15 5.92 -64.56 -5.14
N LEU A 16 5.85 -64.08 -6.37
CA LEU A 16 6.78 -63.12 -6.93
C LEU A 16 6.39 -61.72 -6.41
N ILE A 17 7.15 -61.18 -5.45
CA ILE A 17 7.03 -59.77 -5.03
C ILE A 17 7.83 -58.94 -6.04
N LEU A 18 7.13 -58.21 -6.91
CA LEU A 18 7.74 -57.18 -7.75
C LEU A 18 8.08 -55.98 -6.86
N PHE A 19 9.38 -55.78 -6.62
CA PHE A 19 9.92 -54.55 -6.04
C PHE A 19 9.72 -53.41 -7.05
N THR A 20 8.82 -52.48 -6.77
CA THR A 20 8.88 -51.14 -7.36
C THR A 20 9.85 -50.28 -6.53
N PRO A 21 10.77 -49.53 -7.16
CA PRO A 21 11.66 -48.65 -6.43
C PRO A 21 10.84 -47.52 -5.78
N LEU A 22 11.18 -47.19 -4.53
CA LEU A 22 10.67 -45.98 -3.87
C LEU A 22 11.00 -44.78 -4.74
N GLU A 23 9.97 -44.04 -5.16
CA GLU A 23 10.17 -42.68 -5.66
C GLU A 23 10.75 -41.83 -4.52
N ASN A 24 11.86 -41.16 -4.85
CA ASN A 24 12.47 -40.15 -4.01
C ASN A 24 11.47 -39.02 -3.78
N VAL A 25 11.03 -38.84 -2.54
CA VAL A 25 10.39 -37.60 -2.11
C VAL A 25 11.50 -36.54 -2.07
N GLU A 26 11.57 -35.73 -3.12
CA GLU A 26 12.29 -34.47 -3.08
C GLU A 26 11.58 -33.58 -2.05
N ALA A 27 12.23 -33.36 -0.91
CA ALA A 27 11.77 -32.43 0.10
C ALA A 27 11.92 -31.01 -0.44
N ASP A 28 10.80 -30.42 -0.85
CA ASP A 28 10.71 -29.01 -1.18
C ASP A 28 11.01 -28.19 0.08
N ASN A 29 12.17 -27.52 0.08
CA ASN A 29 12.64 -26.73 1.22
C ASN A 29 12.06 -25.31 1.12
N GLU A 30 10.73 -25.21 1.04
CA GLU A 30 10.05 -23.96 1.36
C GLU A 30 10.17 -23.75 2.87
N THR A 31 10.89 -22.71 3.28
CA THR A 31 10.96 -22.30 4.68
C THR A 31 9.56 -21.95 5.18
N SER A 32 8.93 -22.89 5.90
CA SER A 32 7.59 -22.74 6.49
C SER A 32 7.55 -21.52 7.41
N MET A 33 6.61 -20.60 7.15
CA MET A 33 6.40 -19.38 7.92
C MET A 33 5.85 -19.67 9.32
N VAL A 34 5.17 -20.82 9.46
CA VAL A 34 4.53 -21.23 10.71
C VAL A 34 5.17 -22.54 11.18
N PRO A 35 5.82 -22.56 12.37
CA PRO A 35 6.42 -23.77 12.90
C PRO A 35 5.45 -24.96 12.91
N HIS A 36 5.86 -26.08 12.31
CA HIS A 36 4.98 -27.22 12.06
C HIS A 36 4.28 -27.77 13.31
N TRP A 37 4.90 -27.67 14.49
CA TRP A 37 4.31 -28.13 15.74
C TRP A 37 3.03 -27.36 16.14
N ILE A 38 2.80 -26.17 15.59
CA ILE A 38 1.57 -25.38 15.81
C ILE A 38 0.35 -26.07 15.16
N LYS A 39 0.55 -26.86 14.08
CA LYS A 39 -0.54 -27.57 13.39
C LYS A 39 -1.35 -28.46 14.32
N HIS A 40 -0.69 -29.06 15.32
CA HIS A 40 -1.38 -29.94 16.27
C HIS A 40 -2.37 -29.17 17.16
N ASN A 41 -1.98 -27.99 17.64
CA ASN A 41 -2.83 -27.13 18.45
C ASN A 41 -4.01 -26.58 17.62
N ALA A 42 -3.77 -26.21 16.36
CA ALA A 42 -4.84 -25.80 15.43
C ALA A 42 -5.84 -26.92 15.14
N LEU A 43 -5.36 -28.15 14.95
CA LEU A 43 -6.22 -29.33 14.77
C LEU A 43 -7.08 -29.59 16.01
N TRP A 44 -6.46 -29.60 17.19
CA TRP A 44 -7.17 -29.78 18.45
C TRP A 44 -8.22 -28.71 18.68
N TRP A 45 -7.89 -27.45 18.37
CA TRP A 45 -8.83 -26.35 18.48
C TRP A 45 -10.03 -26.51 17.54
N ALA A 46 -9.77 -26.80 16.26
CA ALA A 46 -10.82 -26.98 15.27
C ALA A 46 -11.73 -28.19 15.56
N GLN A 47 -11.22 -29.20 16.27
CA GLN A 47 -11.98 -30.36 16.74
C GLN A 47 -12.67 -30.15 18.10
N GLY A 48 -12.54 -28.96 18.71
CA GLY A 48 -13.09 -28.67 20.03
C GLY A 48 -12.41 -29.39 21.19
N LYS A 49 -11.19 -29.91 20.99
CA LYS A 49 -10.38 -30.58 22.04
C LYS A 49 -9.68 -29.59 22.96
N ILE A 50 -9.42 -28.37 22.49
CA ILE A 50 -8.99 -27.24 23.33
C ILE A 50 -9.98 -26.09 23.17
N SER A 51 -10.11 -25.28 24.23
CA SER A 51 -11.05 -24.17 24.24
C SER A 51 -10.59 -23.03 23.32
N ASP A 52 -11.54 -22.18 22.93
CA ASP A 52 -11.24 -20.94 22.20
C ASP A 52 -10.24 -20.08 22.98
N SER A 53 -10.42 -19.93 24.29
CA SER A 53 -9.50 -19.18 25.15
C SER A 53 -8.08 -19.76 25.15
N ASP A 54 -7.93 -21.09 25.18
CA ASP A 54 -6.60 -21.72 25.21
C ASP A 54 -5.86 -21.50 23.89
N PHE A 55 -6.56 -21.69 22.77
CA PHE A 55 -5.99 -21.46 21.45
C PHE A 55 -5.61 -19.99 21.27
N ILE A 56 -6.50 -19.06 21.61
CA ILE A 56 -6.28 -17.62 21.50
C ILE A 56 -5.10 -17.15 22.37
N ASN A 57 -5.02 -17.60 23.62
CA ASN A 57 -3.89 -17.30 24.50
C ASN A 57 -2.57 -17.86 23.95
N GLY A 58 -2.61 -19.06 23.37
CA GLY A 58 -1.46 -19.65 22.68
C GLY A 58 -0.99 -18.80 21.50
N MET A 59 -1.92 -18.39 20.62
CA MET A 59 -1.60 -17.54 19.46
C MET A 59 -1.04 -16.18 19.89
N ARG A 60 -1.66 -15.53 20.88
CA ARG A 60 -1.14 -14.29 21.49
C ARG A 60 0.32 -14.45 21.89
N TRP A 61 0.64 -15.48 22.68
CA TRP A 61 2.00 -15.70 23.16
C TRP A 61 2.99 -15.89 22.02
N LEU A 62 2.62 -16.63 20.97
CA LEU A 62 3.49 -16.86 19.80
C LEU A 62 3.77 -15.58 19.02
N ILE A 63 2.76 -14.72 18.87
CA ILE A 63 2.90 -13.40 18.23
C ILE A 63 3.82 -12.51 19.07
N GLU A 64 3.58 -12.42 20.38
CA GLU A 64 4.38 -11.60 21.30
C GLU A 64 5.84 -12.07 21.40
N LYS A 65 6.11 -13.36 21.17
CA LYS A 65 7.46 -13.93 21.06
C LYS A 65 8.06 -13.86 19.66
N ARG A 66 7.37 -13.24 18.69
CA ARG A 66 7.79 -13.12 17.28
C ARG A 66 8.06 -14.48 16.62
N ILE A 67 7.35 -15.52 17.04
CA ILE A 67 7.39 -16.86 16.45
C ILE A 67 6.41 -16.93 15.26
N LEU A 68 5.25 -16.27 15.38
CA LEU A 68 4.32 -16.09 14.28
C LEU A 68 4.49 -14.68 13.68
N PRO A 69 4.78 -14.55 12.37
CA PRO A 69 4.79 -13.26 11.72
C PRO A 69 3.37 -12.77 11.50
N THR A 70 3.10 -11.51 11.83
CA THR A 70 1.82 -10.84 11.55
C THR A 70 2.07 -9.44 11.02
N THR A 71 1.37 -9.07 9.97
CA THR A 71 1.51 -7.76 9.29
C THR A 71 0.64 -6.68 9.92
N ASP A 72 -0.51 -7.06 10.50
CA ASP A 72 -1.43 -6.16 11.18
C ASP A 72 -1.41 -6.37 12.70
N VAL A 73 -1.07 -5.30 13.43
CA VAL A 73 -1.04 -5.27 14.91
C VAL A 73 -2.04 -4.28 15.51
N ILE A 74 -2.82 -3.60 14.68
CA ILE A 74 -3.80 -2.59 15.09
C ILE A 74 -5.18 -3.11 14.75
N GLY A 75 -5.99 -3.40 15.78
CA GLY A 75 -7.36 -3.84 15.61
C GLY A 75 -8.38 -2.71 15.77
N GLU A 76 -9.48 -2.83 15.04
CA GLU A 76 -10.72 -2.11 15.31
C GLU A 76 -11.60 -3.02 16.20
N ILE A 77 -12.10 -2.50 17.32
CA ILE A 77 -13.00 -3.25 18.20
C ILE A 77 -14.36 -3.38 17.49
N LYS A 78 -14.57 -4.50 16.78
CA LYS A 78 -15.81 -4.74 16.00
C LYS A 78 -16.58 -5.98 16.43
N SER A 79 -15.94 -7.00 16.99
CA SER A 79 -16.63 -8.23 17.44
C SER A 79 -15.77 -9.06 18.39
N SER A 80 -16.35 -9.52 19.51
CA SER A 80 -15.69 -10.44 20.45
C SER A 80 -15.90 -11.92 20.09
N GLN A 81 -16.52 -12.24 18.95
CA GLN A 81 -16.82 -13.62 18.54
C GLN A 81 -15.88 -14.12 17.44
N ILE A 82 -15.39 -15.34 17.60
CA ILE A 82 -14.59 -16.06 16.61
C ILE A 82 -15.52 -16.58 15.51
N PRO A 83 -15.34 -16.20 14.24
CA PRO A 83 -16.14 -16.76 13.15
C PRO A 83 -15.79 -18.23 12.89
N ASP A 84 -16.79 -19.02 12.52
CA ASP A 84 -16.61 -20.43 12.11
C ASP A 84 -15.63 -20.59 10.94
N SER A 85 -15.51 -19.59 10.06
CA SER A 85 -14.56 -19.59 8.95
C SER A 85 -13.11 -19.72 9.44
N VAL A 86 -12.75 -19.08 10.55
CA VAL A 86 -11.38 -19.13 11.10
C VAL A 86 -11.07 -20.54 11.63
N LYS A 87 -12.04 -21.18 12.30
CA LYS A 87 -11.88 -22.59 12.75
C LYS A 87 -11.74 -23.55 11.56
N LYS A 88 -12.50 -23.33 10.48
CA LYS A 88 -12.38 -24.13 9.24
C LYS A 88 -11.02 -23.97 8.58
N ILE A 89 -10.48 -22.75 8.54
CA ILE A 89 -9.12 -22.49 8.03
C ILE A 89 -8.09 -23.25 8.88
N ALA A 90 -8.16 -23.18 10.20
CA ALA A 90 -7.27 -23.91 11.11
C ALA A 90 -7.34 -25.43 10.89
N TYR A 91 -8.55 -25.99 10.73
CA TYR A 91 -8.73 -27.40 10.39
C TYR A 91 -8.02 -27.78 9.09
N SER A 92 -8.32 -27.08 8.00
CA SER A 92 -7.78 -27.38 6.67
C SER A 92 -6.27 -27.20 6.61
N TRP A 93 -5.74 -26.12 7.20
CA TRP A 93 -4.30 -25.87 7.31
C TRP A 93 -3.57 -26.94 8.11
N SER A 94 -4.14 -27.39 9.24
CA SER A 94 -3.51 -28.44 10.06
C SER A 94 -3.36 -29.79 9.35
N HIS A 95 -4.19 -30.06 8.33
CA HIS A 95 -4.09 -31.24 7.46
C HIS A 95 -3.19 -31.02 6.24
N GLY A 96 -2.61 -29.83 6.07
CA GLY A 96 -1.79 -29.48 4.91
C GLY A 96 -2.59 -29.12 3.66
N ASN A 97 -3.90 -28.87 3.77
CA ASN A 97 -4.75 -28.53 2.63
C ASN A 97 -4.73 -27.03 2.28
N LEU A 98 -4.16 -26.19 3.15
CA LEU A 98 -3.99 -24.75 2.95
C LEU A 98 -2.55 -24.35 3.25
N PRO A 99 -2.01 -23.34 2.56
CA PRO A 99 -0.68 -22.79 2.86
C PRO A 99 -0.68 -22.00 4.17
N ASP A 100 0.51 -21.75 4.73
CA ASP A 100 0.69 -20.99 5.97
C ASP A 100 0.07 -19.58 5.90
N ALA A 101 0.08 -18.94 4.72
CA ALA A 101 -0.49 -17.61 4.50
C ALA A 101 -2.01 -17.53 4.80
N GLU A 102 -2.77 -18.58 4.50
CA GLU A 102 -4.21 -18.64 4.76
C GLU A 102 -4.47 -18.75 6.28
N PHE A 103 -3.66 -19.53 6.98
CA PHE A 103 -3.73 -19.61 8.44
C PHE A 103 -3.39 -18.27 9.10
N LEU A 104 -2.30 -17.64 8.66
CA LEU A 104 -1.88 -16.33 9.17
C LEU A 104 -2.93 -15.25 8.93
N SER A 105 -3.57 -15.22 7.75
CA SER A 105 -4.70 -14.32 7.46
C SER A 105 -5.84 -14.49 8.47
N GLY A 106 -6.11 -15.73 8.88
CA GLY A 106 -7.09 -16.03 9.93
C GLY A 106 -6.69 -15.47 11.30
N ILE A 107 -5.41 -15.54 11.67
CA ILE A 107 -4.88 -14.99 12.92
C ILE A 107 -4.91 -13.45 12.89
N GLU A 108 -4.51 -12.84 11.79
CA GLU A 108 -4.55 -11.39 11.58
C GLU A 108 -5.98 -10.86 11.67
N TYR A 109 -6.96 -11.58 11.13
CA TYR A 109 -8.37 -11.25 11.31
C TYR A 109 -8.77 -11.21 12.80
N LEU A 110 -8.29 -12.15 13.61
CA LEU A 110 -8.61 -12.20 15.05
C LEU A 110 -7.95 -11.06 15.83
N ILE A 111 -6.74 -10.64 15.45
CA ILE A 111 -6.10 -9.42 15.99
C ILE A 111 -6.92 -8.20 15.59
N LYS A 112 -7.22 -8.06 14.29
CA LYS A 112 -7.91 -6.92 13.72
C LYS A 112 -9.28 -6.67 14.34
N ASN A 113 -9.98 -7.72 14.77
CA ASN A 113 -11.31 -7.60 15.39
C ASN A 113 -11.28 -7.53 16.93
N GLY A 114 -10.08 -7.54 17.55
CA GLY A 114 -9.92 -7.45 19.00
C GLY A 114 -10.19 -8.77 19.76
N VAL A 115 -10.20 -9.91 19.06
CA VAL A 115 -10.32 -11.24 19.70
C VAL A 115 -8.97 -11.66 20.29
N ILE A 116 -7.89 -11.48 19.55
CA ILE A 116 -6.52 -11.57 20.07
C ILE A 116 -6.12 -10.17 20.53
N ASP A 117 -6.33 -9.90 21.82
CA ASP A 117 -5.85 -8.67 22.45
C ASP A 117 -4.34 -8.80 22.75
N LEU A 118 -3.49 -8.02 22.08
CA LEU A 118 -2.04 -8.07 22.25
C LEU A 118 -1.59 -7.12 23.36
N ASN A 119 -0.51 -7.48 24.08
CA ASN A 119 0.06 -6.61 25.09
C ASN A 119 0.40 -5.20 24.51
N SER A 120 -0.02 -4.14 25.21
CA SER A 120 0.17 -2.75 24.77
C SER A 120 1.63 -2.36 24.56
N ASP A 121 2.55 -2.90 25.36
CA ASP A 121 3.99 -2.64 25.23
C ASP A 121 4.55 -3.35 23.99
N PHE A 122 4.05 -4.54 23.68
CA PHE A 122 4.37 -5.21 22.42
C PHE A 122 3.86 -4.42 21.21
N VAL A 123 2.58 -4.01 21.21
CA VAL A 123 1.97 -3.23 20.12
C VAL A 123 2.72 -1.92 19.92
N SER A 124 3.03 -1.19 21.00
CA SER A 124 3.79 0.07 20.92
C SER A 124 5.21 -0.14 20.42
N THR A 125 5.88 -1.23 20.81
CA THR A 125 7.22 -1.58 20.33
C THR A 125 7.20 -1.87 18.82
N VAL A 126 6.31 -2.74 18.35
CA VAL A 126 6.21 -3.08 16.92
C VAL A 126 5.80 -1.87 16.09
N THR A 127 4.86 -1.06 16.58
CA THR A 127 4.46 0.19 15.92
C THR A 127 5.65 1.14 15.79
N LYS A 128 6.44 1.30 16.86
CA LYS A 128 7.65 2.13 16.83
C LYS A 128 8.71 1.59 15.87
N GLU A 129 8.93 0.27 15.83
CA GLU A 129 9.85 -0.36 14.87
C GLU A 129 9.43 -0.09 13.42
N ARG A 130 8.15 -0.33 13.09
CA ARG A 130 7.59 -0.03 11.75
C ARG A 130 7.73 1.44 11.38
N LEU A 131 7.36 2.35 12.29
CA LEU A 131 7.49 3.78 12.04
C LEU A 131 8.96 4.19 11.86
N THR A 132 9.89 3.61 12.62
CA THR A 132 11.33 3.90 12.48
C THR A 132 11.86 3.46 11.10
N GLU A 133 11.31 2.37 10.55
CA GLU A 133 11.68 1.89 9.22
C GLU A 133 11.34 2.90 8.12
N VAL A 134 10.18 3.56 8.19
CA VAL A 134 9.66 4.43 7.12
C VAL A 134 9.76 5.95 7.39
N SER A 135 10.05 6.34 8.63
CA SER A 135 10.22 7.75 9.02
C SER A 135 11.59 8.30 8.66
N VAL A 136 11.67 9.64 8.58
CA VAL A 136 12.88 10.40 8.25
C VAL A 136 13.35 11.30 9.41
N TRP A 137 12.85 11.07 10.64
CA TRP A 137 13.17 11.92 11.81
C TRP A 137 14.67 12.06 12.09
N ASN A 138 15.45 11.04 11.77
CA ASN A 138 16.90 11.00 12.00
C ASN A 138 17.70 10.93 10.68
N ASP A 139 17.06 11.18 9.54
CA ASP A 139 17.73 11.11 8.25
C ASP A 139 18.66 12.32 8.07
N THR A 140 19.86 12.05 7.57
CA THR A 140 20.85 13.09 7.25
C THR A 140 20.55 13.78 5.93
N LYS A 141 19.89 13.06 5.00
CA LYS A 141 19.40 13.60 3.73
C LYS A 141 18.08 14.31 3.95
N LYS A 142 17.98 15.55 3.52
CA LYS A 142 16.77 16.37 3.69
C LYS A 142 15.80 16.11 2.54
N SER A 143 14.62 15.60 2.88
CA SER A 143 13.49 15.54 1.96
C SER A 143 12.52 16.69 2.21
N VAL A 144 11.77 17.07 1.17
CA VAL A 144 10.63 17.98 1.27
C VAL A 144 9.44 17.46 0.46
N VAL A 145 8.24 17.65 1.01
CA VAL A 145 6.96 17.38 0.36
C VAL A 145 6.32 18.70 -0.04
N ILE A 146 5.90 18.83 -1.29
CA ILE A 146 5.19 20.01 -1.80
C ILE A 146 3.69 19.77 -1.65
N ILE A 147 3.03 20.60 -0.84
CA ILE A 147 1.59 20.56 -0.59
C ILE A 147 0.84 21.30 -1.71
N PRO A 148 -0.16 20.68 -2.37
CA PRO A 148 -0.82 21.20 -3.56
C PRO A 148 -2.00 22.15 -3.22
N VAL A 149 -1.70 23.33 -2.69
CA VAL A 149 -2.73 24.33 -2.32
C VAL A 149 -3.45 24.88 -3.54
N PHE A 150 -2.75 25.06 -4.68
CA PHE A 150 -3.37 25.50 -5.92
C PHE A 150 -4.37 24.47 -6.46
N THR A 151 -4.05 23.18 -6.36
CA THR A 151 -5.00 22.11 -6.69
C THR A 151 -6.22 22.17 -5.76
N ALA A 152 -6.03 22.32 -4.46
CA ALA A 152 -7.16 22.45 -3.52
C ALA A 152 -8.09 23.62 -3.88
N ALA A 153 -7.54 24.76 -4.30
CA ALA A 153 -8.30 25.91 -4.79
C ALA A 153 -9.05 25.59 -6.10
N ALA A 154 -8.41 24.95 -7.07
CA ALA A 154 -9.01 24.57 -8.34
C ALA A 154 -10.21 23.60 -8.19
N TYR A 155 -10.16 22.71 -7.19
CA TYR A 155 -11.25 21.78 -6.87
C TYR A 155 -12.31 22.33 -5.92
N ALA A 156 -12.21 23.61 -5.53
CA ALA A 156 -13.25 24.24 -4.73
C ALA A 156 -14.61 24.22 -5.44
N LYS A 157 -15.71 24.42 -4.69
CA LYS A 157 -17.09 24.37 -5.22
C LYS A 157 -17.29 25.33 -6.40
N GLN A 158 -16.64 26.49 -6.36
CA GLN A 158 -16.62 27.49 -7.44
C GLN A 158 -15.26 27.55 -8.16
N GLY A 159 -14.52 26.44 -8.19
CA GLY A 159 -13.25 26.32 -8.89
C GLY A 159 -13.42 25.86 -10.35
N PHE A 160 -12.31 25.44 -10.95
CA PHE A 160 -12.20 25.19 -12.39
C PHE A 160 -13.19 24.13 -12.89
N TYR A 161 -13.49 23.10 -12.11
CA TYR A 161 -14.42 22.06 -12.54
C TYR A 161 -15.88 22.53 -12.68
N ALA A 162 -16.25 23.68 -12.11
CA ALA A 162 -17.56 24.27 -12.39
C ALA A 162 -17.67 24.73 -13.86
N TYR A 163 -16.58 25.24 -14.45
CA TYR A 163 -16.50 25.55 -15.88
C TYR A 163 -16.70 24.29 -16.74
N TYR A 164 -15.95 23.22 -16.46
CA TYR A 164 -16.02 21.97 -17.23
C TYR A 164 -17.36 21.24 -17.11
N ARG A 165 -18.11 21.47 -16.03
CA ARG A 165 -19.48 20.96 -15.85
C ARG A 165 -20.55 21.88 -16.48
N GLY A 166 -20.17 22.99 -17.13
CA GLY A 166 -21.10 23.96 -17.70
C GLY A 166 -21.91 24.74 -16.66
N GLN A 167 -21.41 24.86 -15.43
CA GLN A 167 -22.10 25.55 -14.33
C GLN A 167 -21.81 27.07 -14.32
N CYS A 168 -20.81 27.52 -15.07
CA CYS A 168 -20.40 28.91 -15.23
C CYS A 168 -19.43 29.05 -16.40
N ASP A 169 -19.30 30.27 -16.91
CA ASP A 169 -18.36 30.60 -17.99
C ASP A 169 -16.91 30.71 -17.48
N SER A 170 -16.06 31.40 -18.25
CA SER A 170 -14.62 31.60 -17.94
C SER A 170 -14.32 32.22 -16.57
N ILE A 171 -15.31 32.82 -15.91
CA ILE A 171 -15.15 33.34 -14.54
C ILE A 171 -14.72 32.25 -13.55
N CYS A 172 -15.17 31.01 -13.74
CA CYS A 172 -14.79 29.87 -12.90
C CYS A 172 -13.41 29.30 -13.22
N LEU A 173 -12.74 29.79 -14.26
CA LEU A 173 -11.32 29.54 -14.49
C LEU A 173 -10.44 30.45 -13.62
N THR A 174 -11.03 31.23 -12.71
CA THR A 174 -10.33 31.91 -11.62
C THR A 174 -10.89 31.43 -10.29
N ALA A 175 -10.03 30.91 -9.41
CA ALA A 175 -10.41 30.33 -8.12
C ALA A 175 -9.69 31.04 -6.97
N ILE A 176 -10.36 31.13 -5.81
CA ILE A 176 -9.81 31.73 -4.58
C ILE A 176 -8.89 30.71 -3.89
N ILE A 177 -7.71 31.17 -3.50
CA ILE A 177 -6.79 30.46 -2.62
C ILE A 177 -7.27 30.66 -1.18
N ASP A 178 -7.74 29.58 -0.56
CA ASP A 178 -8.13 29.56 0.85
C ASP A 178 -7.35 28.47 1.60
N THR A 179 -6.32 28.89 2.33
CA THR A 179 -5.44 28.00 3.11
C THR A 179 -6.09 27.49 4.40
N HIS A 180 -7.26 28.00 4.80
CA HIS A 180 -8.00 27.49 5.96
C HIS A 180 -8.89 26.30 5.59
N ARG A 181 -9.09 26.07 4.29
CA ARG A 181 -9.85 24.94 3.78
C ARG A 181 -8.99 23.68 3.79
N PRO A 182 -9.52 22.54 4.28
CA PRO A 182 -8.86 21.25 4.14
C PRO A 182 -8.61 20.90 2.67
N LEU A 183 -7.47 20.25 2.38
CA LEU A 183 -7.08 19.87 1.02
C LEU A 183 -8.06 18.84 0.44
N GLY A 184 -8.43 17.85 1.25
CA GLY A 184 -9.28 16.72 0.85
C GLY A 184 -8.58 15.75 -0.12
N TYR A 185 -9.35 14.76 -0.59
CA TYR A 185 -8.86 13.66 -1.43
C TYR A 185 -8.15 14.13 -2.71
N THR A 186 -8.68 15.17 -3.37
CA THR A 186 -8.18 15.69 -4.65
C THR A 186 -6.88 16.49 -4.51
N ALA A 187 -6.48 16.84 -3.29
CA ALA A 187 -5.25 17.58 -3.01
C ALA A 187 -4.39 16.87 -1.96
N SER A 188 -4.44 15.54 -1.95
CA SER A 188 -3.53 14.65 -1.22
C SER A 188 -3.51 14.81 0.30
N GLN A 189 -4.64 15.13 0.94
CA GLN A 189 -4.72 15.34 2.39
C GLN A 189 -4.12 14.18 3.20
N ASN A 190 -4.46 12.93 2.86
CA ASN A 190 -3.97 11.77 3.60
C ASN A 190 -2.45 11.65 3.49
N ALA A 191 -1.87 11.92 2.31
CA ALA A 191 -0.42 11.91 2.16
C ALA A 191 0.28 13.00 2.95
N VAL A 192 -0.32 14.20 3.04
CA VAL A 192 0.22 15.26 3.89
C VAL A 192 0.27 14.78 5.34
N ASP A 193 -0.82 14.22 5.85
CA ASP A 193 -0.91 13.77 7.25
C ASP A 193 0.08 12.62 7.55
N VAL A 194 0.13 11.62 6.65
CA VAL A 194 1.05 10.48 6.78
C VAL A 194 2.50 10.94 6.73
N LEU A 195 2.91 11.68 5.70
CA LEU A 195 4.31 12.06 5.51
C LEU A 195 4.77 13.06 6.58
N HIS A 196 3.90 13.98 7.01
CA HIS A 196 4.19 14.86 8.13
C HIS A 196 4.42 14.05 9.43
N SER A 197 3.58 13.06 9.71
CA SER A 197 3.76 12.18 10.89
C SER A 197 5.09 11.42 10.85
N LEU A 198 5.58 11.10 9.65
CA LEU A 198 6.86 10.42 9.41
C LEU A 198 8.08 11.36 9.43
N GLY A 199 7.87 12.65 9.70
CA GLY A 199 8.95 13.63 9.87
C GLY A 199 9.42 14.31 8.59
N TYR A 200 8.73 14.14 7.48
CA TYR A 200 9.08 14.85 6.25
C TYR A 200 8.85 16.35 6.42
N ASN A 201 9.80 17.17 5.95
CA ASN A 201 9.55 18.61 5.86
C ASN A 201 8.45 18.86 4.83
N THR A 202 7.60 19.84 5.10
CA THR A 202 6.53 20.23 4.19
C THR A 202 6.67 21.70 3.83
N ILE A 203 6.41 22.01 2.56
CA ILE A 203 6.23 23.38 2.05
C ILE A 203 5.01 23.38 1.13
N THR A 204 4.44 24.54 0.86
CA THR A 204 3.34 24.66 -0.10
C THR A 204 3.87 24.98 -1.50
N ASP A 205 3.08 24.67 -2.52
CA ASP A 205 3.29 25.16 -3.89
C ASP A 205 3.33 26.70 -3.98
N ILE A 206 2.65 27.41 -3.08
CA ILE A 206 2.79 28.87 -2.89
C ILE A 206 4.23 29.25 -2.50
N ASP A 207 4.86 28.51 -1.58
CA ASP A 207 6.24 28.78 -1.16
C ASP A 207 7.23 28.57 -2.31
N VAL A 208 6.99 27.53 -3.12
CA VAL A 208 7.80 27.22 -4.30
C VAL A 208 7.62 28.27 -5.40
N ASP A 209 6.38 28.71 -5.69
CA ASP A 209 6.16 29.75 -6.70
C ASP A 209 6.79 31.10 -6.30
N LYS A 210 6.70 31.47 -5.02
CA LYS A 210 7.32 32.68 -4.48
C LYS A 210 8.84 32.61 -4.46
N ASN A 211 9.41 31.45 -4.12
CA ASN A 211 10.85 31.24 -4.03
C ASN A 211 11.26 29.86 -4.61
N PRO A 212 11.40 29.74 -5.94
CA PRO A 212 11.75 28.48 -6.60
C PRO A 212 13.05 27.83 -6.08
N ASN A 213 14.01 28.67 -5.65
CA ASN A 213 15.30 28.21 -5.14
C ASN A 213 15.19 27.49 -3.79
N ILE A 214 14.03 27.54 -3.10
CA ILE A 214 13.81 26.83 -1.85
C ILE A 214 14.02 25.33 -2.01
N LEU A 215 13.78 24.77 -3.20
CA LEU A 215 13.98 23.33 -3.44
C LEU A 215 15.46 22.92 -3.42
N SER A 216 16.39 23.85 -3.70
CA SER A 216 17.82 23.53 -3.82
C SER A 216 18.51 23.15 -2.50
N VAL A 217 17.87 23.40 -1.35
CA VAL A 217 18.41 23.05 -0.03
C VAL A 217 18.04 21.62 0.41
N TYR A 218 17.22 20.94 -0.39
CA TYR A 218 16.77 19.58 -0.14
C TYR A 218 17.49 18.61 -1.08
N ASP A 219 17.80 17.42 -0.59
CA ASP A 219 18.42 16.36 -1.39
C ASP A 219 17.39 15.66 -2.29
N LYS A 220 16.12 15.71 -1.90
CA LYS A 220 14.99 15.03 -2.53
C LYS A 220 13.70 15.84 -2.40
N VAL A 221 12.95 15.94 -3.49
CA VAL A 221 11.63 16.57 -3.55
C VAL A 221 10.55 15.50 -3.79
N ILE A 222 9.46 15.58 -3.06
CA ILE A 222 8.28 14.72 -3.21
C ILE A 222 7.11 15.60 -3.65
N VAL A 223 6.61 15.33 -4.86
CA VAL A 223 5.48 16.03 -5.47
C VAL A 223 4.23 15.20 -5.24
N LEU A 224 3.20 15.83 -4.65
CA LEU A 224 1.90 15.21 -4.42
C LEU A 224 1.00 15.44 -5.65
N HIS A 225 -0.33 15.56 -5.48
CA HIS A 225 -1.24 15.90 -6.57
C HIS A 225 -1.19 17.41 -6.91
N ASN A 226 0.02 17.93 -7.16
CA ASN A 226 0.29 19.28 -7.68
C ASN A 226 -0.11 19.36 -9.16
N GLU A 227 -1.39 19.17 -9.45
CA GLU A 227 -1.95 19.17 -10.80
C GLU A 227 -1.90 20.55 -11.45
N TYR A 228 -2.19 21.60 -10.68
CA TYR A 228 -2.22 22.98 -11.13
C TYR A 228 -1.01 23.72 -10.57
N VAL A 229 -0.07 24.10 -11.46
CA VAL A 229 1.19 24.73 -11.05
C VAL A 229 1.52 25.93 -11.92
N THR A 230 2.37 26.82 -11.41
CA THR A 230 2.90 27.94 -12.22
C THR A 230 4.07 27.47 -13.09
N GLN A 231 4.50 28.31 -14.05
CA GLN A 231 5.73 28.02 -14.80
C GLN A 231 6.96 27.95 -13.89
N LYS A 232 7.04 28.83 -12.88
CA LYS A 232 8.18 28.87 -11.97
C LYS A 232 8.28 27.60 -11.15
N GLU A 233 7.15 27.12 -10.63
CA GLU A 233 7.07 25.87 -9.89
C GLU A 233 7.42 24.67 -10.78
N PHE A 234 6.84 24.61 -12.00
CA PHE A 234 7.17 23.57 -12.97
C PHE A 234 8.67 23.50 -13.26
N ASP A 235 9.30 24.64 -13.55
CA ASP A 235 10.72 24.72 -13.86
C ASP A 235 11.57 24.29 -12.65
N ALA A 236 11.19 24.71 -11.44
CA ALA A 236 11.91 24.37 -10.21
C ALA A 236 11.87 22.86 -9.92
N ILE A 237 10.68 22.26 -10.01
CA ILE A 237 10.46 20.83 -9.76
C ILE A 237 11.21 20.02 -10.82
N THR A 238 11.02 20.33 -12.10
CA THR A 238 11.61 19.53 -13.20
C THR A 238 13.13 19.70 -13.35
N SER A 239 13.70 20.78 -12.79
CA SER A 239 15.15 20.99 -12.75
C SER A 239 15.83 20.36 -11.53
N HIS A 240 15.08 19.98 -10.49
CA HIS A 240 15.63 19.34 -9.30
C HIS A 240 16.12 17.91 -9.63
N PRO A 241 17.32 17.47 -9.21
CA PRO A 241 17.93 16.22 -9.70
C PRO A 241 17.29 14.93 -9.15
N HIS A 242 16.61 15.01 -8.00
CA HIS A 242 15.96 13.86 -7.38
C HIS A 242 14.52 14.20 -6.99
N VAL A 243 13.57 13.73 -7.80
CA VAL A 243 12.14 13.98 -7.58
C VAL A 243 11.36 12.68 -7.54
N ILE A 244 10.51 12.52 -6.54
CA ILE A 244 9.45 11.52 -6.51
C ILE A 244 8.15 12.22 -6.87
N TYR A 245 7.58 11.87 -8.02
CA TYR A 245 6.22 12.24 -8.37
C TYR A 245 5.29 11.16 -7.80
N LEU A 246 4.81 11.39 -6.58
CA LEU A 246 4.05 10.41 -5.80
C LEU A 246 2.61 10.24 -6.34
N TYR A 247 2.05 11.30 -6.94
CA TYR A 247 0.74 11.25 -7.54
C TYR A 247 0.84 11.41 -9.06
N PRO A 248 0.08 10.63 -9.83
CA PRO A 248 -0.11 10.86 -11.25
C PRO A 248 -0.86 12.17 -11.48
N ASN A 249 -0.87 12.66 -12.71
CA ASN A 249 -1.53 13.92 -13.06
C ASN A 249 -0.96 15.15 -12.34
N SER A 250 0.25 15.03 -11.75
CA SER A 250 1.01 16.19 -11.29
C SER A 250 1.58 16.96 -12.48
N LEU A 251 1.76 18.27 -12.31
CA LEU A 251 2.26 19.20 -13.33
C LEU A 251 1.41 19.20 -14.61
N TYR A 252 0.11 18.99 -14.48
CA TYR A 252 -0.77 18.79 -15.63
C TYR A 252 -1.27 20.09 -16.25
N ALA A 253 -1.60 21.09 -15.45
CA ALA A 253 -2.21 22.33 -15.90
C ALA A 253 -1.43 23.55 -15.42
N LYS A 254 -1.27 24.52 -16.33
CA LYS A 254 -0.54 25.76 -16.09
C LYS A 254 -1.49 26.85 -15.61
N ILE A 255 -1.15 27.47 -14.50
CA ILE A 255 -1.89 28.59 -13.91
C ILE A 255 -1.04 29.87 -13.80
N ASN A 256 -1.72 30.99 -13.58
CA ASN A 256 -1.15 32.21 -13.01
C ASN A 256 -1.68 32.41 -11.59
N VAL A 257 -0.92 33.11 -10.75
CA VAL A 257 -1.31 33.44 -9.38
C VAL A 257 -1.34 34.96 -9.20
N ASN A 258 -2.39 35.46 -8.56
CA ASN A 258 -2.48 36.84 -8.08
C ASN A 258 -2.53 36.84 -6.55
N TYR A 259 -1.41 37.19 -5.92
CA TYR A 259 -1.30 37.21 -4.46
C TYR A 259 -2.01 38.39 -3.79
N ASP A 260 -2.23 39.50 -4.50
CA ASP A 260 -2.99 40.64 -3.95
C ASP A 260 -4.48 40.30 -3.83
N GLN A 261 -4.98 39.45 -4.72
CA GLN A 261 -6.36 38.98 -4.74
C GLN A 261 -6.55 37.58 -4.13
N ASN A 262 -5.45 36.90 -3.78
CA ASN A 262 -5.45 35.50 -3.38
C ASN A 262 -6.22 34.60 -4.38
N THR A 263 -5.90 34.71 -5.67
CA THR A 263 -6.54 33.90 -6.72
C THR A 263 -5.53 33.18 -7.61
N ILE A 264 -5.98 32.07 -8.17
CA ILE A 264 -5.32 31.39 -9.30
C ILE A 264 -6.21 31.47 -10.54
N THR A 265 -5.60 31.54 -11.72
CA THR A 265 -6.31 31.53 -13.01
C THR A 265 -5.72 30.47 -13.93
N LEU A 266 -6.56 29.61 -14.51
CA LEU A 266 -6.15 28.63 -15.51
C LEU A 266 -5.67 29.33 -16.78
N LEU A 267 -4.45 29.02 -17.21
CA LEU A 267 -3.90 29.50 -18.46
C LEU A 267 -3.94 28.43 -19.55
N ARG A 268 -3.64 27.17 -19.20
CA ARG A 268 -3.46 26.10 -20.17
C ARG A 268 -3.58 24.70 -19.56
N GLY A 269 -4.16 23.75 -20.30
CA GLY A 269 -4.39 22.37 -19.86
C GLY A 269 -5.88 22.05 -19.80
N HIS A 270 -6.25 20.77 -19.60
CA HIS A 270 -7.67 20.35 -19.54
C HIS A 270 -8.50 20.87 -20.71
N SER A 271 -8.01 20.72 -21.94
CA SER A 271 -8.69 21.18 -23.16
C SER A 271 -8.91 22.69 -23.23
N TYR A 272 -8.09 23.48 -22.52
CA TYR A 272 -8.11 24.94 -22.51
C TYR A 272 -6.73 25.54 -22.86
N PRO A 273 -6.68 26.67 -23.62
CA PRO A 273 -7.81 27.35 -24.27
C PRO A 273 -8.28 26.63 -25.55
N GLU A 274 -7.51 25.69 -26.07
CA GLU A 274 -7.86 24.87 -27.23
C GLU A 274 -8.14 23.43 -26.81
N SER A 275 -9.16 22.81 -27.41
CA SER A 275 -9.64 21.47 -27.03
C SER A 275 -8.61 20.35 -27.18
N LYS A 276 -7.57 20.55 -27.99
CA LYS A 276 -6.47 19.58 -28.18
C LYS A 276 -5.42 19.64 -27.07
N ILE A 277 -5.41 20.68 -26.25
CA ILE A 277 -4.37 20.90 -25.24
C ILE A 277 -4.74 20.11 -23.98
N ARG A 278 -4.12 18.94 -23.82
CA ARG A 278 -4.30 18.13 -22.61
C ARG A 278 -3.44 18.65 -21.46
N ASN A 279 -2.12 18.62 -21.63
CA ASN A 279 -1.14 19.10 -20.66
C ASN A 279 -0.76 20.57 -20.92
N GLY A 280 -0.72 21.38 -19.86
CA GLY A 280 -0.42 22.81 -19.87
C GLY A 280 1.04 23.16 -20.17
N PHE A 281 1.94 22.19 -20.10
CA PHE A 281 3.39 22.35 -20.27
C PHE A 281 3.95 21.55 -21.44
N ASP A 282 3.12 20.78 -22.16
CA ASP A 282 3.56 19.78 -23.14
C ASP A 282 4.61 18.82 -22.56
N TRP A 283 4.47 18.51 -21.27
CA TRP A 283 5.45 17.71 -20.56
C TRP A 283 5.43 16.27 -21.07
N LYS A 284 6.56 15.81 -21.61
CA LYS A 284 6.70 14.47 -22.21
C LYS A 284 6.46 13.31 -21.23
N PHE A 285 6.48 13.59 -19.92
CA PHE A 285 6.25 12.61 -18.86
C PHE A 285 4.86 12.72 -18.23
N ASP A 286 3.92 13.42 -18.87
CA ASP A 286 2.51 13.40 -18.48
C ASP A 286 2.04 11.96 -18.25
N ASN A 287 1.61 11.67 -17.02
CA ASN A 287 1.17 10.36 -16.59
C ASN A 287 -0.29 10.35 -16.09
N SER A 288 -1.08 11.32 -16.52
CA SER A 288 -2.52 11.48 -16.21
C SER A 288 -3.33 10.20 -16.46
N GLN A 289 -2.91 9.33 -17.38
CA GLN A 289 -3.52 8.03 -17.62
C GLN A 289 -3.61 7.11 -16.38
N TYR A 290 -2.82 7.35 -15.33
CA TYR A 290 -2.84 6.56 -14.09
C TYR A 290 -3.70 7.18 -12.98
N GLU A 291 -4.31 8.35 -13.19
CA GLU A 291 -5.04 9.09 -12.15
C GLU A 291 -6.26 8.36 -11.58
N TYR A 292 -6.85 7.44 -12.35
CA TYR A 292 -8.03 6.67 -11.93
C TYR A 292 -7.69 5.32 -11.30
N ASN A 293 -6.40 4.96 -11.20
CA ASN A 293 -5.97 3.74 -10.53
C ASN A 293 -5.90 3.96 -9.01
N ASN A 294 -7.07 3.99 -8.37
CA ASN A 294 -7.20 4.28 -6.94
C ASN A 294 -6.98 3.06 -6.03
N GLN A 295 -7.05 1.84 -6.58
CA GLN A 295 -6.74 0.62 -5.82
C GLN A 295 -5.24 0.55 -5.53
N CYS A 296 -4.41 0.92 -6.53
CA CYS A 296 -2.97 1.05 -6.35
C CYS A 296 -2.28 -0.25 -5.84
N ASP A 297 -2.88 -1.42 -6.10
CA ASP A 297 -2.37 -2.72 -5.63
C ASP A 297 -1.07 -3.15 -6.34
N ASN A 298 -0.98 -2.91 -7.65
CA ASN A 298 0.16 -3.28 -8.50
C ASN A 298 1.03 -2.06 -8.82
N TRP A 299 1.30 -1.25 -7.79
CA TRP A 299 2.06 -0.03 -7.94
C TRP A 299 3.51 -0.32 -8.34
N SER A 300 4.10 0.58 -9.13
CA SER A 300 5.51 0.58 -9.47
C SER A 300 6.00 2.00 -9.72
N PHE A 301 7.27 2.24 -9.42
CA PHE A 301 7.96 3.45 -9.83
C PHE A 301 8.68 3.22 -11.16
N TYR A 302 8.39 4.07 -12.14
CA TYR A 302 9.18 4.13 -13.38
C TYR A 302 10.03 5.39 -13.41
N LYS A 303 11.15 5.33 -14.13
CA LYS A 303 12.14 6.43 -14.18
C LYS A 303 11.69 7.53 -15.14
N VAL A 304 12.01 8.77 -14.78
CA VAL A 304 11.97 9.96 -15.64
C VAL A 304 13.29 10.70 -15.53
N ASP A 305 13.51 11.76 -16.33
CA ASP A 305 14.82 12.42 -16.46
C ASP A 305 15.42 12.84 -15.12
N ASN A 306 14.59 13.36 -14.21
CA ASN A 306 15.02 13.94 -12.94
C ASN A 306 14.48 13.18 -11.71
N GLY A 307 13.97 11.96 -11.90
CA GLY A 307 13.14 11.36 -10.86
C GLY A 307 12.54 9.99 -11.15
N LYS A 308 11.52 9.68 -10.35
CA LYS A 308 10.63 8.53 -10.52
C LYS A 308 9.18 8.95 -10.35
N MET A 309 8.27 8.32 -11.09
CA MET A 309 6.84 8.58 -11.00
C MET A 309 6.08 7.30 -10.61
N LEU A 310 5.07 7.46 -9.75
CA LEU A 310 4.15 6.38 -9.40
C LEU A 310 3.11 6.17 -10.50
N ASN A 311 2.71 4.92 -10.73
CA ASN A 311 1.72 4.53 -11.74
C ASN A 311 0.29 4.29 -11.17
N CYS A 312 -0.04 4.89 -10.02
CA CYS A 312 -1.36 4.82 -9.40
C CYS A 312 -1.59 5.99 -8.44
N TYR A 313 -2.86 6.20 -8.05
CA TYR A 313 -3.28 7.26 -7.14
C TYR A 313 -3.35 6.70 -5.69
N PRO A 314 -2.40 7.03 -4.80
CA PRO A 314 -2.21 6.27 -3.55
C PRO A 314 -3.06 6.74 -2.36
N GLU A 315 -3.92 7.76 -2.53
CA GLU A 315 -4.56 8.50 -1.42
C GLU A 315 -5.31 7.63 -0.40
N SER A 316 -5.95 6.56 -0.85
CA SER A 316 -6.74 5.67 0.03
C SER A 316 -5.89 4.61 0.74
N HIS A 317 -4.65 4.40 0.32
CA HIS A 317 -3.85 3.23 0.71
C HIS A 317 -2.43 3.58 1.19
N LEU A 318 -2.02 4.85 1.10
CA LEU A 318 -0.65 5.25 1.43
C LEU A 318 -0.26 4.95 2.89
N ALA A 319 -1.17 5.15 3.84
CA ALA A 319 -0.91 4.93 5.27
C ALA A 319 -0.53 3.47 5.58
N ASP A 320 -1.16 2.53 4.90
CA ASP A 320 -0.97 1.09 5.13
C ASP A 320 0.10 0.49 4.20
N ASN A 321 0.52 1.22 3.15
CA ASN A 321 1.50 0.77 2.19
C ASN A 321 2.95 1.03 2.66
N VAL A 322 3.36 0.26 3.68
CA VAL A 322 4.73 0.30 4.23
C VAL A 322 5.80 0.11 3.15
N PRO A 323 5.68 -0.82 2.17
CA PRO A 323 6.67 -0.98 1.12
C PRO A 323 6.84 0.28 0.25
N LEU A 324 5.74 0.98 -0.08
CA LEU A 324 5.80 2.25 -0.81
C LEU A 324 6.51 3.33 0.00
N LEU A 325 6.13 3.50 1.27
CA LEU A 325 6.75 4.48 2.18
C LEU A 325 8.25 4.23 2.37
N LYS A 326 8.66 2.96 2.49
CA LYS A 326 10.06 2.56 2.56
C LYS A 326 10.82 2.91 1.28
N MET A 327 10.26 2.59 0.12
CA MET A 327 10.85 2.98 -1.18
C MET A 327 11.01 4.49 -1.32
N MET A 328 10.04 5.27 -0.84
CA MET A 328 10.12 6.73 -0.83
C MET A 328 11.25 7.24 0.05
N LYS A 329 11.43 6.66 1.24
CA LYS A 329 12.52 7.00 2.16
C LYS A 329 13.89 6.71 1.54
N GLU A 330 14.05 5.52 0.95
CA GLU A 330 15.35 5.01 0.46
C GLU A 330 15.85 5.65 -0.85
N TYR A 331 14.96 6.20 -1.68
CA TYR A 331 15.35 6.98 -2.86
C TYR A 331 16.17 8.22 -2.48
#